data_AF-A0A2H6HD15-F1
#
_entry.id   AF-A0A2H6HD15-F1
#
_cell.length_a   1.000
_cell.length_b   1.000
_cell.length_c   1.000
_cell.angle_alpha   90.00
_cell.angle_beta   90.00
_cell.angle_gamma   90.00
#
_symmetry.space_group_name_H-M   'P 1'
#
loop_
_entity.id
_entity.type
_entity.pdbx_description
1 polymer ?
#
loop_
_entity_poly.entity_id
_entity_poly.type
_entity_poly.pdbx_seq_one_letter_code
_entity_poly.pdbx_strand_id
1 'polypeptide(L)'
;MIMSVNRTASLWNDLRRMQIPGITAVYGPPASAGRMLVIIAVNQMYHGHSTQVGLAAFASTTGNYGLKTVILVDDDIDVENMDQVMYALSFKYQPDRGTQILHRGRSTPLDPSLPRSDRFMTSRAIIDCTTPYEWGDDEKPARIFLDDDMAAYVKDHWDEYFG
;
A
#
# COMPACT_ATOMS: atom_id res chain seq x y z
N MET A 1 -10.42 -9.59 11.55
CA MET A 1 -10.76 -10.76 10.70
C MET A 1 -9.49 -11.59 10.47
N ILE A 2 -9.38 -12.82 10.98
CA ILE A 2 -8.12 -13.62 10.98
C ILE A 2 -7.50 -13.76 9.57
N MET A 3 -8.34 -13.86 8.54
CA MET A 3 -7.91 -13.96 7.14
C MET A 3 -7.05 -12.78 6.65
N SER A 4 -7.22 -11.59 7.23
CA SER A 4 -6.43 -10.40 6.87
C SER A 4 -4.96 -10.57 7.19
N VAL A 5 -4.65 -11.06 8.39
CA VAL A 5 -3.28 -11.25 8.88
C VAL A 5 -2.59 -12.30 8.01
N ASN A 6 -3.25 -13.43 7.76
CA ASN A 6 -2.70 -14.51 6.94
C ASN A 6 -2.41 -14.07 5.50
N ARG A 7 -3.33 -13.32 4.88
CA ARG A 7 -3.14 -12.83 3.50
C ARG A 7 -2.07 -11.76 3.40
N THR A 8 -2.00 -10.87 4.38
CA THR A 8 -0.96 -9.85 4.48
C THR A 8 0.42 -10.52 4.54
N ALA A 9 0.62 -11.47 5.45
CA ALA A 9 1.87 -12.21 5.57
C ALA A 9 2.21 -13.02 4.31
N SER A 10 1.21 -13.65 3.69
CA SER A 10 1.41 -14.43 2.46
C SER A 10 1.86 -13.56 1.29
N LEU A 11 1.22 -12.40 1.09
CA LEU A 11 1.58 -11.45 0.04
C LEU A 11 2.95 -10.83 0.30
N TRP A 12 3.27 -10.47 1.55
CA TRP A 12 4.59 -10.00 1.94
C TRP A 12 5.68 -11.02 1.58
N ASN A 13 5.46 -12.30 1.91
CA ASN A 13 6.39 -13.36 1.55
C ASN A 13 6.50 -13.59 0.03
N ASP A 14 5.39 -13.52 -0.71
CA ASP A 14 5.43 -13.60 -2.17
C ASP A 14 6.29 -12.49 -2.79
N LEU A 15 6.08 -11.25 -2.35
CA LEU A 15 6.85 -10.08 -2.82
C LEU A 15 8.34 -10.18 -2.45
N ARG A 16 8.66 -10.62 -1.22
CA ARG A 16 10.06 -10.87 -0.81
C ARG A 16 10.72 -11.93 -1.68
N ARG A 17 10.00 -12.98 -2.06
CA ARG A 17 10.50 -14.04 -2.95
C ARG A 17 10.72 -13.58 -4.38
N MET A 18 9.99 -12.55 -4.83
CA MET A 18 10.25 -11.88 -6.11
C MET A 18 11.51 -11.01 -6.09
N GLN A 19 12.14 -10.81 -4.91
CA GLN A 19 13.37 -10.06 -4.72
C GLN A 19 13.30 -8.60 -5.22
N ILE A 20 12.13 -7.98 -5.13
CA ILE A 20 11.97 -6.54 -5.38
C ILE A 20 12.41 -5.79 -4.11
N PRO A 21 13.44 -4.95 -4.17
CA PRO A 21 13.96 -4.25 -2.99
C PRO A 21 13.02 -3.10 -2.58
N GLY A 22 13.32 -2.43 -1.46
CA GLY A 22 12.63 -1.20 -1.04
C GLY A 22 11.17 -1.34 -0.57
N ILE A 23 10.55 -2.52 -0.66
CA ILE A 23 9.24 -2.77 -0.04
C ILE A 23 9.42 -2.85 1.48
N THR A 24 8.86 -1.89 2.23
CA THR A 24 9.06 -1.75 3.68
C THR A 24 7.89 -2.22 4.53
N ALA A 25 6.66 -2.18 4.01
CA ALA A 25 5.48 -2.76 4.66
C ALA A 25 4.40 -3.19 3.65
N VAL A 26 3.59 -4.19 4.02
CA VAL A 26 2.39 -4.60 3.28
C VAL A 26 1.28 -4.79 4.30
N TYR A 27 0.09 -4.28 3.99
CA TYR A 27 -1.08 -4.43 4.82
C TYR A 27 -2.33 -4.65 3.98
N GLY A 28 -3.06 -5.73 4.27
CA GLY A 28 -4.41 -5.95 3.77
C GLY A 28 -5.42 -5.59 4.86
N PRO A 29 -6.11 -4.42 4.79
CA PRO A 29 -7.04 -4.01 5.84
C PRO A 29 -8.16 -5.04 6.07
N PRO A 30 -8.55 -5.32 7.34
CA PRO A 30 -9.70 -6.16 7.62
C PRO A 30 -11.00 -5.66 6.95
N ALA A 31 -11.14 -4.35 6.79
CA ALA A 31 -12.25 -3.71 6.09
C ALA A 31 -12.34 -4.10 4.60
N SER A 32 -11.22 -4.49 3.96
CA SER A 32 -11.18 -4.98 2.56
C SER A 32 -11.29 -6.50 2.46
N ALA A 33 -11.75 -7.16 3.53
CA ALA A 33 -11.67 -8.60 3.76
C ALA A 33 -10.24 -9.17 3.66
N GLY A 34 -9.22 -8.31 3.81
CA GLY A 34 -7.82 -8.67 3.66
C GLY A 34 -7.46 -9.21 2.28
N ARG A 35 -8.25 -8.88 1.26
CA ARG A 35 -8.15 -9.50 -0.07
C ARG A 35 -8.35 -8.52 -1.21
N MET A 36 -9.39 -7.69 -1.13
CA MET A 36 -9.82 -6.87 -2.28
C MET A 36 -8.88 -5.69 -2.51
N LEU A 37 -8.23 -5.24 -1.44
CA LEU A 37 -7.31 -4.10 -1.44
C LEU A 37 -6.11 -4.41 -0.54
N VAL A 38 -4.93 -4.00 -1.00
CA VAL A 38 -3.68 -4.00 -0.25
C VAL A 38 -3.06 -2.61 -0.29
N ILE A 39 -2.38 -2.23 0.79
CA ILE A 39 -1.56 -1.03 0.91
C ILE A 39 -0.11 -1.50 1.06
N ILE A 40 0.80 -0.90 0.30
CA ILE A 40 2.22 -1.27 0.27
C ILE A 40 3.07 -0.02 0.43
N ALA A 41 3.94 0.00 1.43
CA ALA A 41 4.93 1.05 1.61
C ALA A 41 6.19 0.72 0.82
N VAL A 42 6.71 1.71 0.10
CA VAL A 42 7.85 1.57 -0.81
C VAL A 42 8.83 2.70 -0.60
N ASN A 43 10.08 2.35 -0.32
CA ASN A 43 11.22 3.25 -0.50
C ASN A 43 11.66 3.15 -1.97
N GLN A 44 11.38 4.20 -2.75
CA GLN A 44 11.69 4.18 -4.19
C GLN A 44 13.21 4.22 -4.44
N MET A 45 13.71 3.31 -5.27
CA MET A 45 15.16 3.14 -5.52
C MET A 45 15.55 3.39 -6.99
N TYR A 46 14.58 3.47 -7.90
CA TYR A 46 14.78 3.67 -9.33
C TYR A 46 13.47 4.11 -10.01
N HIS A 47 13.55 4.62 -11.23
CA HIS A 47 12.38 5.03 -12.01
C HIS A 47 11.42 3.87 -12.27
N GLY A 48 10.12 4.09 -12.05
CA GLY A 48 9.08 3.07 -12.23
C GLY A 48 9.04 2.01 -11.13
N HIS A 49 9.80 2.17 -10.04
CA HIS A 49 9.85 1.20 -8.94
C HIS A 49 8.46 0.95 -8.32
N SER A 50 7.73 2.02 -7.99
CA SER A 50 6.36 1.93 -7.47
C SER A 50 5.46 1.09 -8.38
N THR A 51 5.48 1.36 -9.68
CA THR A 51 4.71 0.63 -10.70
C THR A 51 5.09 -0.86 -10.71
N GLN A 52 6.38 -1.19 -10.68
CA GLN A 52 6.83 -2.58 -10.61
C GLN A 52 6.28 -3.29 -9.37
N VAL A 53 6.31 -2.63 -8.20
CA VAL A 53 5.76 -3.19 -6.94
C VAL A 53 4.26 -3.45 -7.07
N GLY A 54 3.48 -2.49 -7.60
CA GLY A 54 2.04 -2.65 -7.80
C GLY A 54 1.70 -3.80 -8.76
N LEU A 55 2.43 -3.91 -9.86
CA LEU A 55 2.28 -5.02 -10.82
C LEU A 55 2.67 -6.37 -10.20
N ALA A 56 3.75 -6.41 -9.42
CA ALA A 56 4.20 -7.61 -8.72
C ALA A 56 3.17 -8.10 -7.71
N ALA A 57 2.51 -7.19 -6.99
CA ALA A 57 1.42 -7.54 -6.09
C ALA A 57 0.28 -8.27 -6.83
N PHE A 58 -0.08 -7.82 -8.02
CA PHE A 58 -1.08 -8.50 -8.85
C PHE A 58 -0.59 -9.81 -9.48
N ALA A 59 0.69 -9.90 -9.84
CA ALA A 59 1.29 -11.09 -10.42
C ALA A 59 1.61 -12.19 -9.38
N SER A 60 1.62 -11.84 -8.09
CA SER A 60 1.89 -12.77 -7.00
C SER A 60 0.84 -13.88 -6.88
N THR A 61 1.22 -15.01 -6.28
CA THR A 61 0.30 -16.12 -6.00
C THR A 61 -0.87 -15.65 -5.14
N THR A 62 -0.60 -14.85 -4.11
CA THR A 62 -1.61 -14.35 -3.17
C THR A 62 -2.53 -13.30 -3.80
N GLY A 63 -1.98 -12.38 -4.60
CA GLY A 63 -2.70 -11.24 -5.18
C GLY A 63 -3.37 -11.54 -6.53
N ASN A 64 -2.92 -12.53 -7.29
CA ASN A 64 -3.55 -12.89 -8.56
C ASN A 64 -5.03 -13.30 -8.39
N TYR A 65 -5.44 -13.85 -7.24
CA TYR A 65 -6.84 -14.25 -7.03
C TYR A 65 -7.65 -13.28 -6.16
N GLY A 66 -8.31 -12.32 -6.83
CA GLY A 66 -9.31 -11.43 -6.23
C GLY A 66 -8.80 -10.09 -5.69
N LEU A 67 -7.49 -9.82 -5.73
CA LEU A 67 -6.97 -8.48 -5.41
C LEU A 67 -7.36 -7.51 -6.52
N LYS A 68 -8.05 -6.42 -6.18
CA LYS A 68 -8.50 -5.41 -7.13
C LYS A 68 -7.70 -4.12 -7.05
N THR A 69 -7.32 -3.71 -5.84
CA THR A 69 -6.66 -2.41 -5.64
C THR A 69 -5.35 -2.58 -4.90
N VAL A 70 -4.30 -1.94 -5.40
CA VAL A 70 -3.03 -1.76 -4.70
C VAL A 70 -2.86 -0.26 -4.48
N ILE A 71 -2.76 0.16 -3.23
CA ILE A 71 -2.36 1.53 -2.87
C ILE A 71 -0.88 1.48 -2.53
N LEU A 72 -0.08 2.32 -3.19
CA LEU A 72 1.34 2.47 -2.90
C LEU A 72 1.53 3.76 -2.12
N VAL A 73 2.28 3.69 -1.03
CA VAL A 73 2.63 4.85 -0.18
C VAL A 73 4.14 4.87 0.03
N ASP A 74 4.68 6.03 0.40
CA ASP A 74 6.09 6.14 0.77
C ASP A 74 6.39 5.36 2.05
N ASP A 75 7.67 5.06 2.29
CA ASP A 75 8.17 4.26 3.41
C ASP A 75 8.02 4.91 4.80
N ASP A 76 7.68 6.20 4.84
CA ASP A 76 7.37 6.96 6.05
C ASP A 76 5.89 6.85 6.50
N ILE A 77 5.04 6.20 5.70
CA ILE A 77 3.62 6.01 6.01
C ILE A 77 3.40 4.66 6.69
N ASP A 78 2.85 4.67 7.90
CA ASP A 78 2.36 3.46 8.56
C ASP A 78 1.11 2.93 7.85
N VAL A 79 1.26 1.83 7.12
CA VAL A 79 0.20 1.19 6.34
C VAL A 79 -0.93 0.61 7.20
N GLU A 80 -0.69 0.35 8.48
CA GLU A 80 -1.72 -0.14 9.41
C GLU A 80 -2.55 1.02 10.00
N ASN A 81 -2.02 2.24 9.94
CA ASN A 81 -2.72 3.46 10.33
C ASN A 81 -3.47 4.07 9.14
N MET A 82 -4.78 3.80 9.07
CA MET A 82 -5.60 4.29 7.97
C MET A 82 -5.65 5.82 7.87
N ASP A 83 -5.46 6.58 8.94
CA ASP A 83 -5.45 8.05 8.85
C ASP A 83 -4.22 8.54 8.08
N GLN A 84 -3.06 7.90 8.27
CA GLN A 84 -1.85 8.21 7.49
C GLN A 84 -1.99 7.78 6.02
N VAL A 85 -2.64 6.65 5.76
CA VAL A 85 -2.95 6.21 4.40
C VAL A 85 -3.90 7.19 3.71
N MET A 86 -4.93 7.66 4.42
CA MET A 86 -5.84 8.69 3.90
C MET A 86 -5.13 10.02 3.65
N TYR A 87 -4.17 10.41 4.50
CA TYR A 87 -3.29 11.54 4.23
C TYR A 87 -2.51 11.36 2.91
N ALA A 88 -1.84 10.22 2.72
CA ALA A 88 -1.11 9.95 1.49
C ALA A 88 -2.03 10.00 0.25
N LEU A 89 -3.20 9.39 0.34
CA LEU A 89 -4.20 9.40 -0.73
C LEU A 89 -4.77 10.80 -1.01
N SER A 90 -4.85 11.67 -0.01
CA SER A 90 -5.45 13.01 -0.17
C SER A 90 -4.46 14.05 -0.68
N PHE A 91 -3.20 13.96 -0.26
CA PHE A 91 -2.22 15.04 -0.49
C PHE A 91 -1.05 14.64 -1.41
N LYS A 92 -0.76 13.36 -1.57
CA LYS A 92 0.39 12.89 -2.37
C LYS A 92 -0.07 12.32 -3.71
N TYR A 93 -1.22 11.67 -3.74
CA TYR A 93 -1.81 11.09 -4.94
C TYR A 93 -2.21 12.15 -5.98
N GLN A 94 -1.77 11.95 -7.22
CA GLN A 94 -2.19 12.73 -8.38
C GLN A 94 -2.88 11.77 -9.37
N PRO A 95 -4.20 11.88 -9.59
CA PRO A 95 -4.95 10.87 -10.35
C PRO A 95 -4.47 10.63 -11.78
N ASP A 96 -3.99 11.66 -12.47
CA ASP A 96 -3.55 11.59 -13.88
C ASP A 96 -2.31 10.71 -14.06
N ARG A 97 -1.35 10.78 -13.12
CA ARG A 97 -0.09 10.03 -13.16
C ARG A 97 -0.03 8.84 -12.20
N GLY A 98 -0.83 8.87 -11.14
CA GLY A 98 -0.85 7.86 -10.09
C GLY A 98 -1.86 6.75 -10.29
N THR A 99 -2.75 6.84 -11.30
CA THR A 99 -3.72 5.77 -11.59
C THR A 99 -3.23 4.88 -12.71
N GLN A 100 -3.20 3.58 -12.48
CA GLN A 100 -3.09 2.60 -13.56
C GLN A 100 -4.21 1.59 -13.49
N ILE A 101 -4.95 1.43 -14.59
CA ILE A 101 -6.04 0.46 -14.68
C ILE A 101 -5.55 -0.73 -15.51
N LEU A 102 -5.58 -1.91 -14.89
CA LEU A 102 -5.34 -3.17 -15.58
C LEU A 102 -6.67 -3.87 -15.85
N HIS A 103 -6.84 -4.35 -17.07
CA HIS A 103 -8.04 -5.06 -17.47
C HIS A 103 -7.83 -6.58 -17.42
N ARG A 104 -8.94 -7.32 -17.31
CA ARG A 104 -8.97 -8.79 -17.44
C ARG A 104 -8.17 -9.54 -16.38
N GLY A 105 -8.17 -9.04 -15.14
CA GLY A 105 -7.63 -9.74 -13.98
C GLY A 105 -8.56 -10.87 -13.51
N ARG A 106 -8.00 -11.89 -12.85
CA ARG A 106 -8.78 -12.99 -12.27
C ARG A 106 -9.58 -12.50 -11.06
N SER A 107 -10.90 -12.69 -11.08
CA SER A 107 -11.79 -12.35 -9.97
C SER A 107 -12.12 -13.56 -9.08
N THR A 108 -12.83 -13.33 -7.98
CA THR A 108 -13.50 -14.36 -7.19
C THR A 108 -14.99 -14.39 -7.53
N PRO A 109 -15.63 -15.58 -7.56
CA PRO A 109 -17.09 -15.71 -7.70
C PRO A 109 -17.91 -14.99 -6.62
N LEU A 110 -17.25 -14.51 -5.55
CA LEU A 110 -17.89 -13.79 -4.46
C LEU A 110 -17.75 -12.26 -4.57
N ASP A 111 -17.16 -11.73 -5.65
CA ASP A 111 -17.03 -10.28 -5.80
C ASP A 111 -18.39 -9.64 -6.08
N PRO A 112 -18.96 -8.86 -5.15
CA PRO A 112 -20.30 -8.30 -5.29
C PRO A 112 -20.37 -7.17 -6.33
N SER A 113 -19.23 -6.60 -6.75
CA SER A 113 -19.20 -5.53 -7.76
C SER A 113 -19.37 -6.02 -9.20
N LEU A 114 -19.35 -7.35 -9.41
CA LEU A 114 -19.51 -7.98 -10.71
C LEU A 114 -20.95 -8.50 -10.92
N PRO A 115 -21.44 -8.50 -12.18
CA PRO A 115 -22.73 -9.09 -12.50
C PRO A 115 -22.73 -10.60 -12.20
N ARG A 116 -23.88 -11.14 -11.79
CA ARG A 116 -24.01 -12.58 -11.47
C ARG A 116 -23.64 -13.50 -12.64
N SER A 117 -23.84 -13.04 -13.87
CA SER A 117 -23.53 -13.77 -15.11
C SER A 117 -22.05 -13.80 -15.47
N ASP A 118 -21.23 -12.89 -14.95
CA ASP A 118 -19.80 -12.78 -15.27
C ASP A 118 -19.00 -12.38 -14.03
N ARG A 119 -18.52 -13.40 -13.30
CA ARG A 119 -17.74 -13.22 -12.07
C ARG A 119 -16.31 -13.73 -12.17
N PHE A 120 -15.84 -14.05 -13.37
CA PHE A 120 -14.52 -14.64 -13.57
C PHE A 120 -13.43 -13.59 -13.82
N MET A 121 -13.82 -12.44 -14.35
CA MET A 121 -12.91 -11.35 -14.70
C MET A 121 -13.24 -10.07 -13.92
N THR A 122 -12.21 -9.30 -13.61
CA THR A 122 -12.33 -7.97 -12.99
C THR A 122 -11.27 -7.04 -13.55
N SER A 123 -11.45 -5.73 -13.37
CA SER A 123 -10.37 -4.76 -13.55
C SER A 123 -9.61 -4.58 -12.24
N ARG A 124 -8.40 -4.04 -12.33
CA ARG A 124 -7.54 -3.75 -11.20
C ARG A 124 -7.01 -2.33 -11.28
N ALA A 125 -6.69 -1.76 -10.14
CA ALA A 125 -6.17 -0.41 -10.03
C ALA A 125 -4.89 -0.39 -9.18
N ILE A 126 -3.83 0.20 -9.73
CA ILE A 126 -2.72 0.73 -8.94
C ILE A 126 -3.05 2.19 -8.65
N ILE A 127 -2.96 2.56 -7.38
CA ILE A 127 -3.11 3.93 -6.88
C ILE A 127 -1.77 4.30 -6.25
N ASP A 128 -0.96 5.06 -6.97
CA ASP A 128 0.37 5.45 -6.56
C ASP A 128 0.37 6.80 -5.84
N CYS A 129 0.56 6.76 -4.52
CA CYS A 129 0.66 7.92 -3.64
C CYS A 129 2.12 8.19 -3.23
N THR A 130 3.09 7.54 -3.86
CA THR A 130 4.52 7.76 -3.57
C THR A 130 5.00 9.08 -4.16
N THR A 131 6.02 9.64 -3.53
CA THR A 131 6.72 10.80 -4.08
C THR A 131 7.48 10.35 -5.33
N PRO A 132 7.29 10.98 -6.50
CA PRO A 132 7.97 10.56 -7.73
C PRO A 132 9.48 10.49 -7.55
N TYR A 133 10.06 9.37 -7.99
CA TYR A 133 11.49 9.12 -7.81
C TYR A 133 12.36 10.14 -8.57
N GLU A 134 11.89 10.55 -9.75
CA GLU A 134 12.55 11.49 -10.66
C GLU A 134 12.64 12.94 -10.16
N TRP A 135 11.90 13.31 -9.12
CA TRP A 135 11.92 14.67 -8.58
C TRP A 135 13.29 14.98 -7.96
N GLY A 136 13.78 16.20 -8.19
CA GLY A 136 14.96 16.72 -7.52
C GLY A 136 14.77 16.74 -6.01
N ASP A 137 15.85 16.66 -5.23
CA ASP A 137 15.76 16.66 -3.77
C ASP A 137 15.19 17.97 -3.21
N ASP A 138 15.35 19.08 -3.96
CA ASP A 138 14.75 20.39 -3.68
C ASP A 138 13.26 20.48 -4.05
N GLU A 139 12.76 19.58 -4.91
CA GLU A 139 11.34 19.50 -5.29
C GLU A 139 10.54 18.56 -4.39
N LYS A 140 11.21 17.59 -3.74
CA LYS A 140 10.54 16.63 -2.85
C LYS A 140 10.02 17.35 -1.59
N PRO A 141 8.78 17.09 -1.18
CA PRO A 141 8.25 17.63 0.07
C PRO A 141 9.13 17.22 1.26
N ALA A 142 9.43 18.16 2.14
CA ALA A 142 10.12 17.87 3.39
C ALA A 142 9.27 16.90 4.23
N ARG A 143 9.88 15.80 4.66
CA ARG A 143 9.25 14.89 5.61
C ARG A 143 9.30 15.51 7.00
N ILE A 144 8.16 15.56 7.69
CA ILE A 144 8.06 16.15 9.03
C ILE A 144 8.04 15.00 10.03
N PHE A 145 9.05 14.98 10.89
CA PHE A 145 9.16 14.03 12.00
C PHE A 145 9.18 14.80 13.31
N LEU A 146 8.82 14.11 14.39
CA LEU A 146 9.10 14.60 15.73
C LEU A 146 10.62 14.56 15.95
N ASP A 147 11.15 15.54 16.68
CA ASP A 147 12.52 15.50 17.15
C ASP A 147 12.71 14.28 18.08
N ASP A 148 13.73 13.46 17.81
CA ASP A 148 13.90 12.16 18.46
C ASP A 148 14.16 12.30 19.97
N ASP A 149 14.98 13.27 20.36
CA ASP A 149 15.32 13.53 21.76
C ASP A 149 14.08 14.00 22.53
N MET A 150 13.30 14.92 21.96
CA MET A 150 12.05 15.38 22.55
C MET A 150 10.99 14.28 22.61
N ALA A 151 10.87 13.46 21.55
CA ALA A 151 9.92 12.36 21.51
C ALA A 151 10.25 11.28 22.54
N ALA A 152 11.55 10.99 22.75
CA ALA A 152 12.01 10.09 23.81
C ALA A 152 11.72 10.67 25.19
N TYR A 153 12.06 11.94 25.41
CA TYR A 153 11.80 12.65 26.67
C TYR A 153 10.32 12.60 27.05
N VAL A 154 9.41 12.94 26.13
CA VAL A 154 7.96 12.92 26.39
C VAL A 154 7.45 11.51 26.67
N LYS A 155 7.99 10.48 25.99
CA LYS A 155 7.61 9.07 26.25
C LYS A 155 8.05 8.63 27.64
N ASP A 156 9.26 8.99 28.07
CA ASP A 156 9.79 8.63 29.38
C ASP A 156 9.04 9.29 30.53
N HIS A 157 8.44 10.46 30.29
CA HIS A 157 7.66 11.23 31.27
C HIS A 157 6.15 11.17 31.02
N TRP A 158 5.67 10.19 30.23
CA TRP A 158 4.26 10.15 29.80
C TRP A 158 3.28 10.10 30.97
N ASP A 159 3.63 9.32 32.00
CA ASP A 159 2.82 9.16 33.22
C ASP A 159 2.76 10.46 34.04
N GLU A 160 3.72 11.38 33.91
CA GLU A 160 3.69 12.67 34.62
C GLU A 160 2.65 13.63 34.05
N TYR A 161 2.29 13.48 32.77
CA TYR A 161 1.33 14.34 32.08
C TYR A 161 -0.11 13.81 32.17
N PHE A 162 -0.28 12.50 32.27
CA PHE A 162 -1.58 11.83 32.11
C PHE A 162 -1.88 10.75 33.16
N GLY A 163 -1.02 10.60 34.18
CA GLY A 163 -1.19 9.70 35.33
C GLY A 163 -1.99 10.27 36.48
#